data_AF-A0A3M0L1Q9-F1
#
_entry.id   AF-A0A3M0L1Q9-F1
#
_cell.length_a   1.000
_cell.length_b   1.000
_cell.length_c   1.000
_cell.angle_alpha   90.00
_cell.angle_beta   90.00
_cell.angle_gamma   90.00
#
_symmetry.space_group_name_H-M   'P 1'
#
loop_
_entity.id
_entity.type
_entity.pdbx_description
1 polymer ?
#
loop_
_entity_poly.entity_id
_entity_poly.type
_entity_poly.pdbx_seq_one_letter_code
_entity_poly.pdbx_strand_id
1 'polypeptide(L)' 'MHIPEYSQNESPLCLVTRKKNDFHWGPEQQEAFAQIKQEIAHAVALGPVRTGPDVKNVLYSAAGNNGLSWSLRQKVPGET' A
#
# COMPACT_ATOMS: atom_id res chain seq x y z
N MET A 1 5.43 -8.99 2.13
CA MET A 1 5.00 -7.89 3.01
C MET A 1 3.88 -8.43 3.87
N HIS A 2 4.11 -8.60 5.18
CA HIS A 2 3.10 -9.11 6.12
C HIS A 2 2.77 -7.97 7.07
N ILE A 3 1.61 -7.35 6.86
CA ILE A 3 1.04 -6.36 7.77
C ILE A 3 0.12 -7.15 8.71
N PRO A 4 0.47 -7.29 10.01
CA PRO A 4 -0.45 -7.91 10.96
C PRO A 4 -1.74 -7.10 11.01
N GLU A 5 -2.88 -7.77 11.19
CA GLU A 5 -4.22 -7.13 11.32
C GLU A 5 -4.73 -6.37 10.08
N TYR A 6 -4.08 -6.52 8.93
CA TYR A 6 -4.49 -5.92 7.65
C TYR A 6 -5.99 -6.10 7.34
N SER A 7 -6.53 -7.31 7.53
CA SER A 7 -7.95 -7.59 7.30
C SER A 7 -8.89 -6.94 8.32
N GLN A 8 -8.42 -6.64 9.54
CA GLN A 8 -9.22 -5.97 10.57
C GLN A 8 -9.25 -4.46 10.34
N ASN A 9 -8.10 -3.87 9.97
CA ASN A 9 -8.00 -2.43 9.71
C ASN A 9 -8.60 -2.02 8.35
N GLU A 10 -8.62 -2.92 7.35
CA GLU A 10 -9.24 -2.65 6.04
C GLU A 10 -10.74 -2.93 5.99
N SER A 11 -11.30 -3.64 6.98
CA SER A 11 -12.72 -4.00 7.01
C SER A 11 -13.66 -2.78 6.94
N PRO A 12 -13.41 -1.68 7.67
CA PRO A 12 -14.21 -0.46 7.54
C PRO A 12 -14.19 0.16 6.13
N LEU A 13 -13.08 0.03 5.39
CA LEU A 13 -12.95 0.53 4.01
C LEU A 13 -13.58 -0.39 2.97
N CYS A 14 -13.55 -1.71 3.20
CA CYS A 14 -14.21 -2.69 2.36
C CYS A 14 -15.74 -2.52 2.39
N LEU A 15 -16.31 -2.20 3.56
CA LEU A 15 -17.75 -2.00 3.72
C LEU A 15 -18.29 -0.79 2.93
N VAL A 16 -17.51 0.29 2.79
CA VAL A 16 -17.91 1.49 2.04
C VAL A 16 -17.69 1.38 0.53
N THR A 17 -16.87 0.42 0.09
CA THR A 17 -16.61 0.15 -1.33
C THR A 17 -17.47 -0.99 -1.89
N ARG A 18 -18.25 -1.66 -1.04
CA ARG A 18 -19.14 -2.77 -1.42
C ARG A 18 -20.32 -2.28 -2.26
N LYS A 19 -20.55 -2.96 -3.38
CA LYS A 19 -21.69 -2.71 -4.28
C LYS A 19 -23.02 -2.78 -3.51
N LYS A 20 -23.92 -1.81 -3.75
CA LYS A 20 -25.24 -1.61 -3.11
C LYS A 20 -25.24 -1.02 -1.68
N ASN A 21 -24.09 -0.62 -1.14
CA ASN A 21 -24.06 0.21 0.06
C ASN A 21 -23.97 1.68 -0.34
N ASP A 22 -24.64 2.54 0.43
CA ASP A 22 -24.43 3.98 0.33
C ASP A 22 -23.06 4.33 0.91
N PHE A 23 -22.33 5.21 0.22
CA PHE A 23 -21.01 5.63 0.65
C PHE A 23 -21.14 6.61 1.82
N HIS A 24 -20.80 6.15 3.01
CA HIS A 24 -20.74 6.96 4.23
C HIS A 24 -19.32 7.01 4.75
N TRP A 25 -18.77 8.22 4.84
CA TRP A 25 -17.41 8.46 5.31
C TRP A 25 -17.44 9.00 6.74
N GLY A 26 -17.39 8.08 7.71
CA GLY A 26 -17.44 8.40 9.13
C GLY A 26 -16.06 8.47 9.78
N PRO A 27 -16.02 8.79 11.10
CA PRO A 27 -14.78 8.86 11.87
C PRO A 27 -13.97 7.57 11.85
N GLU A 28 -14.64 6.42 11.92
CA GLU A 28 -14.01 5.08 11.91
C GLU A 28 -13.30 4.80 10.57
N GLN A 29 -13.91 5.18 9.45
CA GLN A 29 -13.29 5.04 8.12
C GLN A 29 -12.10 5.99 7.95
N GLN A 30 -12.20 7.20 8.47
CA GLN A 30 -11.12 8.18 8.44
C GLN A 30 -9.92 7.71 9.27
N GLU A 31 -10.17 7.15 10.46
CA GLU A 31 -9.15 6.60 11.35
C GLU A 31 -8.45 5.40 10.72
N ALA A 32 -9.23 4.42 10.22
CA ALA A 32 -8.70 3.27 9.50
C ALA A 32 -7.84 3.69 8.29
N PHE A 33 -8.30 4.67 7.51
CA PHE A 33 -7.53 5.17 6.36
C PHE A 33 -6.24 5.90 6.78
N ALA A 34 -6.26 6.64 7.89
CA ALA A 34 -5.06 7.27 8.44
C ALA A 34 -4.05 6.22 8.92
N GLN A 35 -4.51 5.17 9.61
CA GLN A 35 -3.68 4.07 10.08
C GLN A 35 -3.02 3.32 8.93
N ILE A 36 -3.77 2.98 7.88
CA ILE A 36 -3.21 2.30 6.69
C ILE A 36 -2.15 3.16 6.00
N LYS A 37 -2.37 4.46 5.86
CA LYS A 37 -1.34 5.37 5.32
C LYS A 37 -0.08 5.38 6.17
N GLN A 38 -0.23 5.37 7.50
CA GLN A 38 0.91 5.32 8.41
C GLN A 38 1.63 3.98 8.32
N GLU A 39 0.92 2.85 8.32
CA GLU A 39 1.52 1.53 8.16
C GLU A 39 2.25 1.38 6.82
N ILE A 40 1.69 1.92 5.73
CA ILE A 40 2.38 1.98 4.44
C ILE A 40 3.62 2.87 4.53
N ALA A 41 3.56 4.04 5.17
CA ALA A 41 4.75 4.90 5.33
C ALA A 41 5.86 4.20 6.13
N HIS A 42 5.48 3.49 7.21
CA HIS A 42 6.40 2.73 8.04
C HIS A 42 6.96 1.50 7.31
N ALA A 43 6.16 0.82 6.48
CA ALA A 43 6.61 -0.32 5.69
C ALA A 43 7.36 0.10 4.41
N VAL A 44 7.09 1.27 3.82
CA VAL A 44 7.89 1.83 2.72
C VAL A 44 9.23 2.34 3.24
N ALA A 45 9.33 2.68 4.54
CA ALA A 45 10.60 2.92 5.22
C ALA A 45 11.47 1.65 5.39
N LEU A 46 11.12 0.52 4.74
CA LEU A 46 11.90 -0.73 4.76
C LEU A 46 13.28 -0.56 4.12
N GLY A 47 14.23 -0.20 4.99
CA GLY A 47 15.65 -0.60 4.93
C GLY A 47 16.51 0.07 3.86
N PRO A 48 17.85 0.03 4.03
CA PRO A 48 18.78 0.50 3.01
C PRO A 48 18.51 -0.22 1.68
N VAL A 49 18.58 0.52 0.57
CA VAL A 49 18.54 -0.04 -0.78
C VAL A 49 19.59 -1.16 -0.84
N ARG A 50 19.14 -2.39 -1.08
CA ARG A 50 20.03 -3.53 -1.18
C ARG A 50 20.83 -3.42 -2.47
N THR A 51 22.15 -3.54 -2.36
CA THR A 51 23.08 -3.53 -3.49
C THR A 51 23.70 -4.90 -3.63
N GLY A 52 23.57 -5.53 -4.80
CA GLY A 52 24.18 -6.82 -5.10
C GLY A 52 23.86 -7.25 -6.54
N PRO A 53 24.71 -8.08 -7.17
CA PRO A 53 24.52 -8.51 -8.55
C PRO A 53 23.20 -9.26 -8.78
N ASP A 54 22.64 -9.85 -7.72
CA ASP A 54 21.40 -10.62 -7.79
C ASP A 54 20.13 -9.81 -7.42
N VAL A 55 20.27 -8.54 -7.01
CA VAL A 55 19.13 -7.69 -6.66
C VAL A 55 18.56 -7.05 -7.92
N LYS A 56 17.28 -7.29 -8.20
CA LYS A 56 16.58 -6.68 -9.35
C LYS A 56 15.67 -5.56 -8.89
N ASN A 57 15.80 -4.38 -9.50
CA ASN A 57 14.89 -3.27 -9.28
C ASN A 57 13.81 -3.25 -10.37
N VAL A 58 12.55 -3.12 -9.97
CA VAL A 58 11.39 -3.01 -10.86
C VAL A 58 10.70 -1.68 -10.61
N LEU A 59 10.57 -0.88 -11.66
CA LEU A 59 9.87 0.41 -11.61
C LEU A 59 8.46 0.24 -12.19
N TYR A 60 7.45 0.60 -11.41
CA TYR A 60 6.08 0.76 -11.87
C TYR A 60 5.81 2.25 -12.04
N SER A 61 5.29 2.66 -13.19
CA SER A 61 4.91 4.05 -13.45
C SER A 61 3.49 4.12 -13.98
N ALA A 62 2.79 5.19 -13.63
CA ALA A 62 1.45 5.50 -14.08
C ALA A 62 1.37 7.01 -14.32
N ALA A 63 0.77 7.41 -15.44
CA ALA A 63 0.49 8.80 -15.73
C ALA A 63 -1.03 9.00 -15.77
N GLY A 64 -1.51 10.09 -15.18
CA GLY A 64 -2.91 10.49 -15.20
C GLY A 64 -3.07 12.00 -15.31
N ASN A 65 -4.31 12.49 -15.21
CA ASN A 65 -4.63 13.92 -15.31
C ASN A 65 -3.85 14.79 -14.30
N ASN A 66 -3.38 14.21 -13.19
CA ASN A 66 -2.67 14.89 -12.12
C ASN A 66 -1.14 14.73 -12.21
N GLY A 67 -0.62 14.20 -13.33
CA GLY A 67 0.80 14.01 -13.56
C GLY A 67 1.27 12.56 -13.45
N LEU A 68 2.58 12.40 -13.28
CA LEU A 68 3.26 11.11 -13.28
C LEU A 68 3.49 10.61 -11.85
N SER A 69 3.06 9.38 -11.58
CA SER A 69 3.25 8.64 -10.33
C SER A 69 4.11 7.41 -10.61
N TRP A 70 4.91 6.98 -9.64
CA TRP A 70 5.75 5.79 -9.77
C TRP A 70 6.03 5.12 -8.42
N SER A 71 6.40 3.84 -8.45
CA SER A 71 6.89 3.08 -7.30
C SER A 71 8.04 2.15 -7.70
N LEU A 72 9.03 2.00 -6.82
CA LEU A 72 10.19 1.16 -7.02
C LEU A 72 10.12 -0.06 -6.09
N ARG A 73 10.24 -1.27 -6.65
CA ARG A 73 10.27 -2.52 -5.89
C ARG A 73 11.57 -3.26 -6.13
N GLN A 74 12.28 -3.62 -5.06
CA GLN A 74 13.41 -4.56 -5.15
C GLN A 74 12.87 -6.00 -5.10
N LYS A 75 13.36 -6.87 -5.98
CA LYS A 75 13.14 -8.32 -5.95
C LYS A 75 14.43 -9.00 -5.55
N VAL A 76 14.37 -9.85 -4.54
CA VAL A 76 15.44 -10.79 -4.17
C VAL A 76 15.21 -12.09 -4.95
N PRO A 77 16.27 -12.79 -5.41
CA PRO A 77 16.10 -14.10 -6.02
C PRO A 77 15.42 -15.06 -5.02
N GLY A 78 14.28 -15.63 -5.41
CA GLY A 78 13.51 -16.57 -4.58
C GLY A 78 12.18 -16.04 -4.03
N GLU A 79 11.85 -14.75 -4.21
CA GLU A 79 10.48 -14.26 -4.00
C GLU A 79 9.64 -14.57 -5.24
N THR A 80 8.69 -15.51 -5.13
CA THR A 80 7.57 -15.69 -6.08
C THR A 80 6.59 -14.54 -6.01
#